data_AF-A0A0R0CIR9-F1
#
_entry.id   AF-A0A0R0CIR9-F1
#
_cell.length_a   1.000
_cell.length_b   1.000
_cell.length_c   1.000
_cell.angle_alpha   90.00
_cell.angle_beta   90.00
_cell.angle_gamma   90.00
#
_symmetry.space_group_name_H-M   'P 1'
#
loop_
_entity.id
_entity.type
_entity.pdbx_description
1 polymer ?
#
loop_
_entity_poly.entity_id
_entity_poly.type
_entity_poly.pdbx_seq_one_letter_code
_entity_poly.pdbx_strand_id
1 'polypeptide(L)'
;MTLLRMSPLLLVLLAACSAPEPPAAAPAQQSAPAAANPPQRADVPEVPMPGSDRDSHGCIGSAGYRWCSKTQQCERPWELAKQQGFDNTSDAFDQYCGMPDATSS
;
A
#
# COMPACT_ATOMS: atom_id res chain seq x y z
N MET A 1 46.72 -3.94 15.70
CA MET A 1 47.05 -4.53 14.38
C MET A 1 46.24 -5.81 14.19
N THR A 2 45.06 -5.74 13.59
CA THR A 2 44.34 -6.92 13.10
C THR A 2 44.51 -6.95 11.60
N LEU A 3 45.17 -8.01 11.13
CA LEU A 3 45.62 -8.19 9.75
C LEU A 3 44.43 -8.32 8.80
N LEU A 4 44.45 -7.41 7.83
CA LEU A 4 43.76 -7.45 6.56
C LEU A 4 44.00 -8.82 5.87
N ARG A 5 42.96 -9.63 5.70
CA ARG A 5 42.92 -10.64 4.63
C ARG A 5 41.93 -10.20 3.57
N MET A 6 42.42 -9.28 2.74
CA MET A 6 41.92 -9.09 1.38
C MET A 6 41.89 -10.46 0.71
N SER A 7 40.70 -10.93 0.35
CA SER A 7 40.52 -12.01 -0.62
C SER A 7 40.79 -11.46 -2.02
N PRO A 8 41.86 -11.88 -2.72
CA PRO A 8 42.08 -11.56 -4.11
C PRO A 8 41.48 -12.66 -4.99
N LEU A 9 41.04 -12.28 -6.19
CA LEU A 9 40.55 -13.16 -7.27
C LEU A 9 39.22 -13.87 -6.94
N LEU A 10 38.15 -13.67 -7.71
CA LEU A 10 38.17 -14.03 -9.12
C LEU A 10 37.33 -13.08 -9.97
N LEU A 11 38.02 -12.54 -10.97
CA LEU A 11 37.56 -11.79 -12.12
C LEU A 11 36.37 -12.43 -12.86
N VAL A 12 35.45 -11.55 -13.25
CA VAL A 12 34.92 -11.37 -14.63
C VAL A 12 34.25 -12.57 -15.30
N LEU A 13 32.93 -12.47 -15.47
CA LEU A 13 32.24 -12.90 -16.70
C LEU A 13 31.21 -11.83 -17.09
N LEU A 14 31.69 -10.84 -17.84
CA LEU A 14 30.86 -9.99 -18.71
C LEU A 14 30.27 -10.87 -19.81
N ALA A 15 29.01 -11.26 -19.67
CA ALA A 15 28.21 -11.74 -20.79
C ALA A 15 27.47 -10.56 -21.41
N ALA A 16 28.19 -9.75 -22.19
CA ALA A 16 27.61 -8.84 -23.16
C ALA A 16 27.52 -9.58 -24.49
N CYS A 17 26.32 -10.03 -24.88
CA CYS A 17 26.03 -10.48 -26.24
C CYS A 17 24.61 -10.07 -26.64
N SER A 18 24.56 -9.00 -27.42
CA SER A 18 23.75 -8.88 -28.65
C SER A 18 22.23 -8.71 -28.54
N ALA A 19 21.81 -7.45 -28.38
CA ALA A 19 20.58 -6.98 -29.02
C ALA A 19 20.85 -6.82 -30.54
N PRO A 20 19.97 -7.38 -31.37
CA PRO A 20 19.21 -6.52 -32.26
C PRO A 20 17.71 -6.73 -32.05
N GLU A 21 17.05 -5.76 -31.41
CA GLU A 21 15.59 -5.66 -31.43
C GLU A 21 15.14 -5.26 -32.85
N PRO A 22 14.32 -6.08 -33.54
CA PRO A 22 13.80 -5.72 -34.85
C PRO A 22 12.71 -4.65 -34.71
N PRO A 23 12.77 -3.52 -35.44
CA PRO A 23 11.60 -2.66 -35.59
C PRO A 23 10.71 -3.26 -36.67
N ALA A 24 9.87 -4.23 -36.30
CA ALA A 24 8.87 -4.80 -37.20
C ALA A 24 7.47 -4.54 -36.64
N ALA A 25 6.89 -3.46 -37.16
CA ALA A 25 5.47 -3.22 -37.33
C ALA A 25 4.60 -3.24 -36.05
N ALA A 26 4.38 -2.04 -35.51
CA ALA A 26 3.14 -1.76 -34.81
C ALA A 26 1.96 -2.12 -35.74
N PRO A 27 0.99 -2.95 -35.31
CA PRO A 27 -0.26 -3.01 -36.02
C PRO A 27 -0.91 -1.63 -35.94
N ALA A 28 -1.30 -1.10 -37.11
CA ALA A 28 -2.10 0.10 -37.23
C ALA A 28 -3.21 0.07 -36.18
N GLN A 29 -3.20 1.06 -35.29
CA GLN A 29 -4.31 1.32 -34.38
C GLN A 29 -5.53 1.57 -35.27
N GLN A 30 -6.42 0.59 -35.31
CA GLN A 30 -7.72 0.77 -35.92
C GLN A 30 -8.42 1.84 -35.10
N SER A 31 -8.53 3.03 -35.69
CA SER A 31 -9.40 4.08 -35.19
C SER A 31 -10.83 3.56 -35.28
N ALA A 32 -11.33 2.99 -34.18
CA ALA A 32 -12.75 2.68 -34.06
C ALA A 32 -13.53 3.99 -34.19
N PRO A 33 -14.58 4.05 -35.03
CA PRO A 33 -15.38 5.25 -35.16
C PRO A 33 -16.08 5.56 -33.84
N ALA A 34 -16.16 6.85 -33.50
CA ALA A 34 -16.98 7.36 -32.42
C ALA A 34 -18.45 7.03 -32.72
N ALA A 35 -18.90 5.88 -32.24
CA ALA A 35 -20.28 5.43 -32.31
C ALA A 35 -20.71 4.98 -30.92
N ALA A 36 -21.55 5.82 -30.31
CA ALA A 36 -22.48 5.55 -29.22
C ALA A 36 -21.92 4.90 -27.94
N ASN A 37 -22.17 5.58 -26.80
CA ASN A 37 -22.01 5.03 -25.46
C ASN A 37 -22.47 3.56 -25.41
N PRO A 38 -21.63 2.60 -24.98
CA PRO A 38 -22.08 1.24 -24.74
C PRO A 38 -23.20 1.28 -23.69
N PRO A 39 -24.17 0.34 -23.73
CA PRO A 39 -25.20 0.26 -22.69
C PRO A 39 -24.48 0.07 -21.35
N GLN A 40 -24.59 1.09 -20.51
CA GLN A 40 -24.14 1.05 -19.12
C GLN A 40 -24.83 -0.18 -18.52
N ARG A 41 -24.07 -1.23 -18.22
CA ARG A 41 -24.57 -2.36 -17.44
C ARG A 41 -24.95 -1.78 -16.09
N ALA A 42 -26.25 -1.53 -15.93
CA ALA A 42 -26.83 -1.05 -14.69
C ALA A 42 -26.44 -2.00 -13.55
N ASP A 43 -25.99 -1.41 -12.45
CA ASP A 43 -25.86 -2.00 -11.12
C ASP A 43 -25.17 -3.38 -11.04
N VAL A 44 -23.86 -3.41 -11.25
CA VAL A 44 -23.03 -4.34 -10.47
C VAL A 44 -22.49 -3.53 -9.30
N PRO A 45 -22.76 -3.90 -8.02
CA PRO A 45 -22.09 -3.24 -6.92
C PRO A 45 -20.58 -3.49 -7.10
N GLU A 46 -19.85 -2.42 -7.43
CA GLU A 46 -18.39 -2.44 -7.43
C GLU A 46 -17.96 -2.80 -6.01
N VAL A 47 -17.51 -4.04 -5.81
CA VAL A 47 -17.00 -4.47 -4.51
C VAL A 47 -15.62 -3.84 -4.38
N PRO A 48 -15.42 -2.84 -3.49
CA PRO A 48 -14.11 -2.23 -3.33
C PRO A 48 -13.12 -3.32 -2.90
N MET A 49 -11.94 -3.32 -3.53
CA MET A 49 -10.90 -4.28 -3.15
C MET A 49 -10.51 -4.04 -1.67
N PRO A 50 -10.31 -5.11 -0.86
CA PRO A 50 -9.84 -4.97 0.51
C PRO A 50 -8.60 -4.07 0.59
N GLY A 51 -8.58 -3.15 1.55
CA GLY A 51 -7.48 -2.19 1.72
C GLY A 51 -7.55 -0.94 0.84
N SER A 52 -8.63 -0.75 0.08
CA SER A 52 -8.90 0.50 -0.64
C SER A 52 -9.44 1.62 0.26
N ASP A 53 -9.80 1.30 1.50
CA ASP A 53 -10.41 2.16 2.51
C ASP A 53 -9.38 2.90 3.39
N ARG A 54 -8.33 3.45 2.78
CA ARG A 54 -7.34 4.26 3.49
C ARG A 54 -7.94 5.60 3.91
N ASP A 55 -7.74 5.99 5.17
CA ASP A 55 -8.08 7.33 5.67
C ASP A 55 -7.02 8.39 5.30
N SER A 56 -7.20 9.63 5.81
CA SER A 56 -6.27 10.74 5.57
C SER A 56 -4.85 10.52 6.13
N HIS A 57 -4.70 9.61 7.09
CA HIS A 57 -3.43 9.19 7.67
C HIS A 57 -2.87 7.92 6.99
N GLY A 58 -3.60 7.38 6.00
CA GLY A 58 -3.24 6.14 5.31
C GLY A 58 -3.60 4.87 6.08
N CYS A 59 -4.35 4.97 7.18
CA CYS A 59 -4.77 3.81 7.96
C CYS A 59 -5.91 3.07 7.24
N ILE A 60 -5.83 1.74 7.24
CA ILE A 60 -6.82 0.86 6.60
C ILE A 60 -7.80 0.37 7.67
N GLY A 61 -8.99 0.97 7.72
CA GLY A 61 -10.01 0.66 8.72
C GLY A 61 -10.49 -0.80 8.65
N SER A 62 -10.62 -1.36 7.45
CA SER A 62 -11.03 -2.74 7.19
C SER A 62 -10.02 -3.78 7.67
N ALA A 63 -8.75 -3.39 7.80
CA ALA A 63 -7.70 -4.20 8.43
C ALA A 63 -7.60 -3.96 9.95
N GLY A 64 -8.43 -3.06 10.48
CA GLY A 64 -8.52 -2.70 11.89
C GLY A 64 -7.44 -1.73 12.37
N TYR A 65 -6.86 -0.96 11.46
CA TYR A 65 -5.93 0.11 11.81
C TYR A 65 -6.68 1.41 12.09
N ARG A 66 -6.25 2.13 13.13
CA ARG A 66 -6.71 3.48 13.49
C ARG A 66 -5.51 4.38 13.73
N TRP A 67 -5.59 5.63 13.26
CA TRP A 67 -4.56 6.61 13.55
C TRP A 67 -4.46 6.85 15.06
N CYS A 68 -3.23 7.01 15.56
CA CYS A 68 -2.94 7.38 16.94
C CYS A 68 -2.01 8.60 16.94
N SER A 69 -2.50 9.77 17.36
CA SER A 69 -1.69 11.01 17.32
C SER A 69 -0.52 10.97 18.30
N LYS A 70 -0.66 10.22 19.40
CA LYS A 70 0.44 9.98 20.35
C LYS A 70 1.62 9.22 19.76
N THR A 71 1.38 8.14 19.01
CA THR A 71 2.47 7.35 18.38
C THR A 71 2.80 7.83 16.96
N GLN A 72 1.91 8.63 16.36
CA GLN A 72 1.97 9.05 14.95
C GLN A 72 2.00 7.84 14.01
N GLN A 73 1.25 6.79 14.35
CA GLN A 73 1.18 5.56 13.60
C GLN A 73 -0.26 5.05 13.52
N CYS A 74 -0.49 4.19 12.52
CA CYS A 74 -1.71 3.41 12.42
C CYS A 74 -1.58 2.20 13.37
N GLU A 75 -2.31 2.23 14.47
CA GLU A 75 -2.29 1.22 15.51
C GLU A 75 -3.51 0.32 15.42
N ARG A 76 -3.38 -0.94 15.86
CA ARG A 76 -4.52 -1.83 16.05
C ARG A 76 -4.96 -1.73 17.51
N PRO A 77 -6.17 -1.21 17.81
CA PRO A 77 -6.56 -0.89 19.18
C PRO A 77 -6.39 -2.05 20.17
N TRP A 78 -6.69 -3.28 19.76
CA TRP A 78 -6.58 -4.46 20.60
C TRP A 78 -5.15 -4.93 20.84
N GLU A 79 -4.24 -4.73 19.89
CA GLU A 79 -2.83 -5.04 20.09
C GLU A 79 -2.20 -4.01 21.00
N LEU A 80 -2.50 -2.73 20.76
CA LEU A 80 -2.02 -1.63 21.58
C LEU A 80 -2.55 -1.73 23.01
N ALA A 81 -3.84 -2.04 23.20
CA ALA A 81 -4.44 -2.30 24.51
C ALA A 81 -3.68 -3.38 25.28
N LYS A 82 -3.39 -4.51 24.62
CA LYS A 82 -2.60 -5.61 25.21
C LYS A 82 -1.17 -5.18 25.56
N GLN A 83 -0.53 -4.36 24.72
CA GLN A 83 0.85 -3.91 24.93
C GLN A 83 0.96 -2.84 26.03
N GLN A 84 0.00 -1.93 26.09
CA GLN A 84 0.00 -0.77 27.00
C GLN A 84 -0.76 -1.03 28.30
N GLY A 85 -1.51 -2.14 28.39
CA GLY A 85 -2.20 -2.55 29.62
C GLY A 85 -3.49 -1.77 29.90
N PHE A 86 -4.22 -1.36 28.87
CA PHE A 86 -5.54 -0.74 29.01
C PHE A 86 -6.64 -1.63 28.41
N ASP A 87 -7.90 -1.29 28.70
CA ASP A 87 -9.06 -2.06 28.23
C ASP A 87 -9.20 -2.01 26.70
N ASN A 88 -9.56 -3.13 26.06
CA ASN A 88 -9.79 -3.16 24.61
C ASN A 88 -11.15 -2.52 24.24
N THR A 89 -11.28 -1.21 24.45
CA THR A 89 -12.44 -0.39 24.11
C THR A 89 -12.02 0.79 23.25
N SER A 90 -12.95 1.33 22.46
CA SER A 90 -12.72 2.54 21.66
C SER A 90 -12.33 3.71 22.55
N ASP A 91 -13.05 3.93 23.65
CA ASP A 91 -12.80 5.04 24.58
C ASP A 91 -11.40 4.99 25.19
N ALA A 92 -10.93 3.82 25.60
CA ALA A 92 -9.61 3.67 26.19
C ALA A 92 -8.50 3.91 25.15
N PHE A 93 -8.71 3.47 23.90
CA PHE A 93 -7.81 3.79 22.80
C PHE A 93 -7.78 5.29 22.50
N ASP A 94 -8.95 5.94 22.44
CA ASP A 94 -9.09 7.36 22.12
C ASP A 94 -8.43 8.23 23.19
N GLN A 95 -8.59 7.86 24.47
CA GLN A 95 -7.88 8.46 25.59
C GLN A 95 -6.37 8.24 25.50
N TYR A 96 -5.93 7.01 25.18
CA TYR A 96 -4.49 6.72 25.03
C TYR A 96 -3.87 7.54 23.89
N CYS A 97 -4.55 7.60 22.75
CA CYS A 97 -4.06 8.26 21.56
C CYS A 97 -4.22 9.78 21.60
N GLY A 98 -5.08 10.32 22.46
CA GLY A 98 -5.36 11.76 22.52
C GLY A 98 -6.25 12.24 21.38
N MET A 99 -7.18 11.40 20.92
CA MET A 99 -8.23 11.78 19.96
C MET A 99 -9.59 11.77 20.63
N PRO A 100 -9.98 12.83 21.36
CA PRO A 100 -11.39 13.08 21.58
C PRO A 100 -12.03 13.38 20.20
N ASP A 101 -12.78 12.39 19.72
CA ASP A 101 -13.85 12.49 18.73
C ASP A 101 -13.47 12.87 17.28
N ALA A 102 -13.32 11.85 16.44
CA ALA A 102 -13.57 11.94 14.99
C ALA A 102 -15.09 11.95 14.66
N THR A 103 -15.96 12.21 15.66
CA THR A 103 -17.42 12.12 15.56
C THR A 103 -18.10 13.35 16.19
N SER A 104 -17.61 14.55 15.91
CA SER A 104 -18.37 15.79 16.14
C SER A 104 -18.62 16.49 14.80
N SER A 105 -19.64 16.01 14.07
CA SER A 105 -20.51 16.77 13.15
C SER A 105 -21.64 15.87 12.64
#